data_AF-A0AA45Z0N9-F1
#
_entry.id   AF-A0AA45Z0N9-F1
#
_cell.length_a   1.000
_cell.length_b   1.000
_cell.length_c   1.000
_cell.angle_alpha   90.00
_cell.angle_beta   90.00
_cell.angle_gamma   90.00
#
_symmetry.space_group_name_H-M   'P 1'
#
loop_
_entity.id
_entity.type
_entity.pdbx_description
1 polymer ?
#
loop_
_entity_poly.entity_id
_entity_poly.type
_entity_poly.pdbx_seq_one_letter_code
_entity_poly.pdbx_strand_id
1 'polypeptide(L)' 'MPFGVTNAPAAFMDLMNRVFKPYLDEFVVVFIDDILIYSKSTTEHEDRLRLTLQTLRDRKLYAKFNKCEFWLSNI' A
#
# COMPACT_ATOMS: atom_id res chain seq x y z
N MET A 1 2.50 13.71 -9.10
CA MET A 1 1.40 14.53 -9.67
C MET A 1 1.34 15.86 -8.93
N PRO A 2 1.07 16.99 -9.60
CA PRO A 2 0.89 18.26 -8.91
C PRO A 2 -0.41 18.25 -8.09
N PHE A 3 -0.38 18.91 -6.93
CA PHE A 3 -1.56 19.08 -6.08
C PHE A 3 -2.62 19.95 -6.80
N GLY A 4 -3.90 19.66 -6.58
CA GLY A 4 -5.01 20.45 -7.13
C GLY A 4 -5.56 19.99 -8.48
N VAL A 5 -5.04 18.89 -9.04
CA VAL A 5 -5.64 18.26 -10.25
C VAL A 5 -6.82 17.39 -9.84
N THR A 6 -8.01 17.67 -10.38
CA THR A 6 -9.27 16.97 -10.06
C THR A 6 -9.18 15.46 -10.25
N ASN A 7 -8.40 15.00 -11.24
CA ASN A 7 -8.25 13.58 -11.58
C ASN A 7 -7.06 12.90 -10.90
N ALA A 8 -6.28 13.61 -10.06
CA ALA A 8 -5.12 13.03 -9.41
C ALA A 8 -5.45 11.82 -8.52
N PRO A 9 -6.53 11.83 -7.70
CA PRO A 9 -6.89 10.66 -6.90
C PRO A 9 -7.25 9.45 -7.76
N ALA A 10 -8.04 9.65 -8.82
CA ALA A 10 -8.44 8.58 -9.73
C ALA A 10 -7.24 7.97 -10.48
N ALA A 11 -6.33 8.81 -10.98
CA ALA A 11 -5.12 8.35 -11.65
C ALA A 11 -4.16 7.62 -10.70
N PHE A 12 -4.06 8.08 -9.45
CA PHE A 12 -3.24 7.41 -8.44
C PHE A 12 -3.84 6.06 -8.05
N MET A 13 -5.16 6.00 -7.86
CA MET A 13 -5.86 4.77 -7.54
C MET A 13 -5.75 3.73 -8.66
N ASP A 14 -5.84 4.12 -9.94
CA ASP A 14 -5.59 3.20 -11.08
C ASP A 14 -4.16 2.65 -11.07
N LEU A 15 -3.16 3.51 -10.84
CA LEU A 15 -1.76 3.11 -10.74
C LEU A 15 -1.57 2.08 -9.62
N MET A 16 -2.08 2.40 -8.42
CA MET A 16 -1.96 1.52 -7.27
C MET A 16 -2.68 0.19 -7.50
N ASN A 17 -3.88 0.22 -8.09
CA ASN A 17 -4.63 -0.99 -8.43
C ASN A 17 -3.84 -1.88 -9.41
N ARG A 18 -3.12 -1.30 -10.36
CA ARG A 18 -2.28 -2.06 -11.30
C ARG A 18 -1.01 -2.61 -10.66
N VAL A 19 -0.39 -1.86 -9.75
CA VAL A 19 0.84 -2.26 -9.05
C VAL A 19 0.56 -3.38 -8.05
N PHE A 20 -0.51 -3.23 -7.26
CA PHE A 20 -0.89 -4.18 -6.23
C PHE A 20 -1.87 -5.24 -6.71
N LYS A 21 -2.23 -5.27 -8.00
CA LYS A 21 -3.17 -6.26 -8.58
C LYS A 21 -2.98 -7.70 -8.09
N PRO A 22 -1.75 -8.23 -7.94
CA PRO A 22 -1.55 -9.60 -7.46
C PRO A 22 -1.88 -9.81 -5.97
N TYR A 23 -1.97 -8.74 -5.18
CA TYR A 23 -2.07 -8.74 -3.72
C TYR A 23 -3.36 -8.09 -3.19
N LEU A 24 -4.07 -7.37 -4.06
CA LEU A 24 -5.38 -6.78 -3.76
C LEU A 24 -6.37 -7.87 -3.35
N ASP A 25 -7.15 -7.58 -2.32
CA ASP A 25 -8.17 -8.46 -1.72
C ASP A 25 -7.62 -9.77 -1.10
N GLU A 26 -6.32 -10.06 -1.22
CA GLU A 26 -5.66 -11.18 -0.53
C GLU A 26 -5.12 -10.73 0.83
N PHE A 27 -4.30 -9.67 0.81
CA PHE A 27 -3.69 -9.12 2.01
C PHE A 27 -3.41 -7.61 1.97
N VAL A 28 -3.63 -6.96 0.83
CA VAL A 28 -3.47 -5.53 0.65
C VAL A 28 -4.81 -4.90 0.30
N VAL A 29 -5.17 -3.84 1.01
CA VAL A 29 -6.24 -2.91 0.62
C VAL A 29 -5.59 -1.56 0.33
N VAL A 30 -5.90 -0.95 -0.81
CA VAL A 30 -5.42 0.38 -1.15
C VAL A 30 -6.59 1.36 -1.18
N PHE A 31 -6.42 2.50 -0.53
CA PHE A 31 -7.37 3.60 -0.56
C PHE A 31 -6.66 4.92 -0.81
N ILE A 32 -6.77 5.43 -2.04
CA ILE A 32 -6.07 6.64 -2.50
C ILE A 32 -4.57 6.54 -2.17
N ASP A 33 -4.10 7.26 -1.15
CA ASP A 33 -2.70 7.34 -0.75
C ASP A 33 -2.32 6.33 0.35
N ASP A 34 -3.30 5.66 0.95
CA ASP A 34 -3.12 4.75 2.08
C ASP A 34 -3.11 3.29 1.63
N ILE A 35 -2.19 2.51 2.20
CA ILE A 35 -2.04 1.08 1.94
C ILE A 35 -2.19 0.36 3.28
N LEU A 36 -3.23 -0.46 3.38
CA LEU A 36 -3.48 -1.32 4.54
C LEU A 36 -3.03 -2.74 4.22
N ILE A 37 -2.21 -3.31 5.09
CA ILE A 37 -1.73 -4.68 5.00
C ILE A 37 -2.29 -5.44 6.19
N TYR A 38 -3.03 -6.53 5.97
CA TYR A 38 -3.59 -7.35 7.04
C TYR A 38 -3.07 -8.79 6.95
N SER A 39 -3.02 -9.48 8.09
CA SER A 39 -2.59 -10.88 8.18
C SER A 39 -3.15 -11.53 9.44
N LYS A 40 -3.08 -12.86 9.54
CA LYS A 40 -3.57 -13.60 10.72
C LYS A 40 -2.48 -13.84 11.76
N SER A 41 -1.23 -13.98 11.34
CA SER A 41 -0.07 -14.13 12.21
C SER A 41 0.95 -13.02 11.99
N THR A 42 1.83 -12.83 12.96
CA THR A 42 2.93 -11.86 12.88
C THR A 42 4.00 -12.29 11.88
N THR A 43 4.29 -13.59 11.77
CA THR A 43 5.24 -14.12 10.79
C THR A 43 4.76 -13.91 9.36
N GLU A 44 3.48 -14.21 9.10
CA GLU A 44 2.85 -13.94 7.81
C GLU A 44 2.79 -12.43 7.52
N HIS A 45 2.58 -11.61 8.54
CA HIS A 45 2.62 -10.15 8.40
C HIS A 45 3.98 -9.66 7.92
N GLU A 46 5.07 -10.18 8.48
CA GLU A 46 6.43 -9.77 8.12
C GLU A 46 6.71 -10.06 6.65
N ASP A 47 6.34 -11.24 6.16
CA ASP A 47 6.52 -11.64 4.77
C ASP A 47 5.68 -10.79 3.82
N ARG A 48 4.40 -10.56 4.15
CA ARG A 48 3.50 -9.68 3.39
C ARG A 48 3.98 -8.24 3.37
N LEU A 49 4.48 -7.73 4.49
CA LEU A 49 5.05 -6.40 4.61
C LEU A 49 6.30 -6.26 3.74
N ARG A 50 7.21 -7.24 3.81
CA ARG A 50 8.42 -7.27 2.98
C ARG A 50 8.08 -7.25 1.49
N LEU A 51 7.10 -8.04 1.06
CA LEU A 51 6.66 -8.10 -0.33
C LEU A 51 6.04 -6.78 -0.80
N THR A 52 5.21 -6.16 0.05
CA THR A 52 4.57 -4.87 -0.25
C THR A 52 5.62 -3.75 -0.38
N LEU A 53 6.56 -3.67 0.56
CA LEU A 53 7.65 -2.69 0.53
C LEU A 53 8.59 -2.90 -0.66
N GLN A 54 8.88 -4.15 -1.02
CA GLN A 54 9.67 -4.48 -2.20
C GLN A 54 8.96 -4.02 -3.49
N THR A 55 7.66 -4.27 -3.60
CA THR A 55 6.84 -3.82 -4.73
C THR A 55 6.83 -2.30 -4.86
N LEU A 56 6.70 -1.58 -3.74
CA LEU A 56 6.81 -0.12 -3.72
C LEU A 56 8.17 0.35 -4.25
N ARG A 57 9.26 -0.27 -3.77
CA ARG A 57 10.63 0.06 -4.18
C ARG A 57 10.86 -0.18 -5.67
N ASP A 58 10.42 -1.32 -6.20
CA ASP A 58 10.58 -1.68 -7.62
C ASP A 58 9.82 -0.73 -8.55
N ARG A 59 8.68 -0.21 -8.08
CA ARG A 59 7.87 0.78 -8.79
C ARG A 59 8.25 2.23 -8.50
N LYS A 60 9.30 2.45 -7.70
CA LYS A 60 9.76 3.79 -7.26
C LYS A 60 8.66 4.60 -6.57
N LEU A 61 7.78 3.92 -5.84
CA LEU A 61 6.79 4.50 -4.96
C LEU A 61 7.37 4.54 -3.54
N TYR A 62 7.13 5.64 -2.84
CA TYR A 62 7.73 5.86 -1.52
C TYR A 62 6.64 6.17 -0.50
N ALA A 63 6.60 5.36 0.55
CA ALA A 63 5.79 5.65 1.73
C ALA A 63 6.49 6.70 2.60
N LYS A 64 5.70 7.59 3.22
CA LYS A 64 6.22 8.54 4.19
C LYS A 64 6.33 7.85 5.55
N PHE A 65 7.56 7.51 5.96
CA PHE A 65 7.81 6.76 7.20
C PHE A 65 7.15 7.36 8.44
N ASN A 66 7.08 8.69 8.55
CA ASN A 66 6.44 9.38 9.67
C ASN A 66 4.91 9.27 9.71
N LYS A 67 4.29 8.73 8.66
CA LYS A 67 2.86 8.44 8.57
C LYS A 67 2.56 6.94 8.55
N CYS A 68 3.58 6.10 8.60
CA CYS A 68 3.41 4.65 8.58
C CYS A 68 3.26 4.13 10.01
N GLU A 69 2.22 3.34 10.23
CA GLU A 69 2.01 2.61 11.48
C GLU A 69 2.15 1.11 11.19
N PHE A 70 2.88 0.41 12.05
CA PHE A 70 3.18 -1.01 11.89
C PHE A 70 2.74 -1.78 13.13
N TRP A 71 2.38 -3.06 12.95
CA TRP A 71 2.04 -3.97 14.06
C TRP A 71 0.89 -3.51 14.94
N LEU A 72 -0.10 -2.83 14.35
CA LEU A 72 -1.33 -2.47 15.05
C LEU A 72 -2.21 -3.70 15.24
N SER A 73 -2.68 -3.91 16.47
CA SER A 73 -3.58 -5.00 16.84
C SER A 73 -5.07 -4.65 16.67
N ASN A 74 -5.38 -3.37 16.44
CA ASN A 74 -6.70 -2.86 16.11
C ASN A 74 -6.56 -1.76 15.04
N ILE A 75 -7.51 -1.72 14.11
CA ILE A 75 -7.69 -0.65 13.11
C ILE A 75 -8.74 0.31 13.63
#